data_AF-A0AA38LGR6-F1
#
_entry.id   AF-A0AA38LGR6-F1
#
_cell.length_a   1.000
_cell.length_b   1.000
_cell.length_c   1.000
_cell.angle_alpha   90.00
_cell.angle_beta   90.00
_cell.angle_gamma   90.00
#
_symmetry.space_group_name_H-M   'P 1'
#
loop_
_entity.id
_entity.type
_entity.pdbx_description
1 polymer ?
#
loop_
_entity_poly.entity_id
_entity_poly.type
_entity_poly.pdbx_seq_one_letter_code
_entity_poly.pdbx_strand_id
1 'polypeptide(L)'
;ALSVEYFVRRFQAKEIVTEMEVEYSHLNWKKVDYICTLYGQRVGVSVTRAMSYPHPDQFSPDMANRLLHKKLFGLVVARDGVADRHCFSQCILHVWCETESTAKLLQAEYA
;
A
#
# COMPACT_ATOMS: atom_id res chain seq x y z
N ALA A 1 8.59 2.44 8.04
CA ALA A 1 8.73 3.50 9.06
C ALA A 1 7.87 4.73 8.75
N LEU A 2 8.21 5.56 7.75
CA LEU A 2 7.52 6.84 7.52
C LEU A 2 6.01 6.73 7.23
N SER A 3 5.57 5.73 6.44
CA SER A 3 4.14 5.50 6.17
C SER A 3 3.35 5.20 7.44
N VAL A 4 3.88 4.32 8.29
CA VAL A 4 3.28 3.95 9.57
C VAL A 4 3.12 5.18 10.45
N GLU A 5 4.19 5.96 10.59
CA GLU A 5 4.16 7.18 11.40
C GLU A 5 3.14 8.21 10.89
N TYR A 6 3.06 8.41 9.57
CA TYR A 6 2.04 9.25 8.95
C TYR A 6 0.63 8.78 9.33
N PHE A 7 0.36 7.48 9.24
CA PHE A 7 -0.93 6.90 9.58
C PHE A 7 -1.27 7.03 11.07
N VAL A 8 -0.31 6.83 11.96
CA VAL A 8 -0.49 7.02 13.41
C VAL A 8 -0.81 8.48 13.72
N ARG A 9 0.01 9.43 13.24
CA ARG A 9 -0.15 10.84 13.58
C ARG A 9 -1.39 11.46 12.93
N ARG A 10 -1.62 11.16 11.65
CA ARG A 10 -2.67 11.82 10.84
C ARG A 10 -4.04 11.15 10.92
N PHE A 11 -4.07 9.82 11.07
CA PHE A 11 -5.29 9.02 11.06
C PHE A 11 -5.52 8.23 12.36
N GLN A 12 -4.66 8.41 13.37
CA GLN A 12 -4.77 7.73 14.67
C GLN A 12 -4.80 6.20 14.53
N ALA A 13 -3.99 5.67 13.60
CA ALA A 13 -3.84 4.24 13.39
C ALA A 13 -3.33 3.52 14.66
N LYS A 14 -3.88 2.33 14.93
CA LYS A 14 -3.54 1.51 16.11
C LYS A 14 -3.22 0.07 15.71
N GLU A 15 -2.75 -0.72 16.69
CA GLU A 15 -2.57 -2.18 16.57
C GLU A 15 -1.73 -2.57 15.36
N ILE A 16 -0.58 -1.92 15.20
CA ILE A 16 0.24 -2.06 14.00
C ILE A 16 0.96 -3.40 14.04
N VAL A 17 0.84 -4.16 12.95
CA VAL A 17 1.57 -5.41 12.71
C VAL A 17 2.39 -5.19 11.45
N THR A 18 3.71 -5.24 11.59
CA THR A 18 4.67 -4.97 10.50
C THR A 18 4.84 -6.17 9.57
N GLU A 19 5.37 -5.97 8.36
CA GLU A 19 5.58 -7.04 7.36
C GLU A 19 6.22 -8.32 7.93
N MET A 20 7.18 -8.19 8.86
CA MET A 20 7.90 -9.33 9.45
C MET A 20 7.08 -10.08 10.53
N GLU A 21 6.04 -9.45 11.06
CA GLU A 21 5.16 -10.03 12.08
C GLU A 21 3.90 -10.65 11.43
N VAL A 22 3.56 -10.25 10.20
CA VAL A 22 2.42 -10.81 9.47
C VAL A 22 2.73 -12.23 9.01
N GLU A 23 1.91 -13.17 9.48
CA GLU A 23 1.92 -14.55 9.03
C GLU A 23 0.97 -14.80 7.85
N TYR A 24 1.46 -15.64 6.93
CA TYR A 24 0.75 -16.05 5.72
C TYR A 24 0.64 -17.57 5.67
N SER A 25 -0.41 -18.07 5.01
CA SER A 25 -0.68 -19.50 4.88
C SER A 25 0.36 -20.27 4.05
N HIS A 26 1.15 -19.58 3.22
CA HIS A 26 2.15 -20.19 2.34
C HIS A 26 3.47 -19.41 2.27
N LEU A 27 4.57 -20.13 2.06
CA LEU A 27 5.95 -19.60 2.17
C LEU A 27 6.36 -18.55 1.12
N ASN A 28 5.54 -18.26 0.10
CA ASN A 28 5.86 -17.32 -0.99
C ASN A 28 4.65 -16.46 -1.38
N TRP A 29 3.80 -16.12 -0.41
CA TRP A 29 2.60 -15.34 -0.67
C TRP A 29 2.88 -13.86 -0.94
N LYS A 30 1.93 -13.16 -1.57
CA LYS A 30 2.00 -11.69 -1.69
C LYS A 30 1.87 -11.07 -0.31
N LYS A 31 2.68 -10.04 -0.03
CA LYS A 31 2.78 -9.43 1.29
C LYS A 31 2.28 -8.00 1.29
N VAL A 32 1.76 -7.58 2.44
CA VAL A 32 1.54 -6.19 2.80
C VAL A 32 2.71 -5.66 3.62
N ASP A 33 2.95 -4.35 3.54
CA ASP A 33 4.03 -3.69 4.28
C ASP A 33 3.69 -3.61 5.78
N TYR A 34 2.41 -3.45 6.11
CA TYR A 34 1.89 -3.56 7.48
C TYR A 34 0.36 -3.69 7.47
N ILE A 35 -0.20 -4.10 8.59
CA ILE A 35 -1.63 -4.08 8.86
C ILE A 35 -1.86 -3.15 10.05
N CYS A 36 -2.89 -2.31 10.00
CA CYS A 36 -3.26 -1.42 11.10
C CYS A 36 -4.79 -1.31 11.27
N THR A 37 -5.22 -0.77 12.41
CA THR A 37 -6.63 -0.51 12.69
C THR A 37 -6.89 0.97 12.46
N LEU A 38 -7.79 1.28 11.52
CA LEU A 38 -8.25 2.63 11.19
C LEU A 38 -9.75 2.70 11.44
N TYR A 39 -10.19 3.64 12.28
CA TYR A 39 -11.61 3.86 12.57
C TYR A 39 -12.39 2.57 12.95
N GLY A 40 -11.73 1.67 13.69
CA GLY A 40 -12.31 0.38 14.12
C GLY A 40 -12.29 -0.73 13.07
N GLN A 41 -11.67 -0.51 11.91
CA GLN A 41 -11.55 -1.50 10.82
C GLN A 41 -10.09 -1.95 10.66
N ARG A 42 -9.87 -3.26 10.46
CA ARG A 42 -8.56 -3.78 10.06
C ARG A 42 -8.30 -3.55 8.59
N VAL A 43 -7.14 -2.96 8.33
CA VAL A 43 -6.71 -2.56 6.98
C VAL A 43 -5.30 -3.05 6.71
N GLY A 44 -5.12 -3.76 5.61
CA GLY A 44 -3.80 -4.09 5.06
C GLY A 44 -3.30 -2.92 4.22
N VAL A 45 -2.07 -2.50 4.46
CA VAL A 45 -1.46 -1.37 3.77
C VAL A 45 -0.24 -1.84 2.98
N SER A 46 -0.18 -1.50 1.69
CA SER A 46 1.07 -1.55 0.94
C SER A 46 1.54 -0.14 0.63
N VAL A 47 2.86 0.04 0.66
CA VAL A 47 3.53 1.30 0.42
C VAL A 47 4.32 1.20 -0.87
N THR A 48 4.27 2.26 -1.66
CA THR A 48 5.14 2.37 -2.84
C THR A 48 5.52 3.82 -3.10
N ARG A 49 6.48 4.00 -4.00
CA ARG A 49 6.93 5.31 -4.45
C ARG A 49 6.68 5.40 -5.95
N ALA A 50 6.01 6.46 -6.38
CA ALA A 50 5.85 6.82 -7.77
C ALA A 50 6.84 7.95 -8.07
N MET A 51 7.98 7.56 -8.64
CA MET A 51 9.13 8.43 -8.89
C MET A 51 9.79 7.99 -10.20
N SER A 52 10.39 8.94 -10.90
CA SER A 52 11.16 8.69 -12.12
C SER A 52 12.56 9.26 -11.95
N TYR A 53 13.58 8.45 -12.23
CA TYR A 53 14.98 8.87 -12.17
C TYR A 53 15.62 8.73 -13.55
N PRO A 54 16.44 9.71 -14.01
CA PRO A 54 16.86 10.93 -13.30
C PRO A 54 15.88 12.11 -13.43
N HIS A 55 14.79 11.95 -14.17
CA HIS A 55 13.85 13.03 -14.48
C HIS A 55 12.47 12.73 -13.90
N PRO A 56 12.06 13.39 -12.80
CA PRO A 56 10.75 13.18 -12.18
C PRO A 56 9.57 13.43 -13.11
N ASP A 57 9.71 14.39 -14.03
CA ASP A 57 8.69 14.77 -15.00
C ASP A 57 8.43 13.70 -16.09
N GLN A 58 9.25 12.65 -16.14
CA GLN A 58 9.10 11.54 -17.10
C GLN A 58 8.20 10.40 -16.57
N PHE A 59 7.59 10.55 -15.39
CA PHE A 59 6.61 9.56 -14.91
C PHE A 59 5.35 9.56 -15.80
N SER A 60 5.15 8.47 -16.53
CA SER A 60 4.11 8.38 -17.57
C SER A 60 2.82 7.69 -17.09
N PRO A 61 1.69 7.87 -17.82
CA PRO A 61 0.44 7.14 -17.57
C PRO A 61 0.61 5.61 -17.56
N ASP A 62 1.37 5.06 -18.51
CA ASP A 62 1.65 3.61 -18.56
C ASP A 62 2.43 3.13 -17.32
N MET A 63 3.41 3.92 -16.86
CA MET A 63 4.15 3.62 -15.62
C MET A 63 3.23 3.59 -14.40
N ALA A 64 2.31 4.57 -14.31
CA ALA A 64 1.31 4.64 -13.25
C ALA A 64 0.35 3.45 -13.30
N ASN A 65 -0.21 3.16 -14.48
CA ASN A 65 -1.12 2.05 -14.71
C ASN A 65 -0.47 0.72 -14.27
N ARG A 66 0.76 0.46 -14.75
CA ARG A 66 1.53 -0.73 -14.39
C ARG A 66 1.84 -0.81 -12.90
N LEU A 67 2.21 0.32 -12.28
CA LEU A 67 2.51 0.40 -10.86
C LEU A 67 1.28 0.07 -10.01
N LEU A 68 0.15 0.72 -10.32
CA LEU A 68 -1.13 0.56 -9.62
C LEU A 68 -1.65 -0.87 -9.77
N HIS A 69 -1.74 -1.41 -10.99
CA HIS A 69 -2.21 -2.77 -11.23
C HIS A 69 -1.37 -3.81 -10.48
N LYS A 70 -0.04 -3.71 -10.57
CA LYS A 70 0.86 -4.63 -9.87
C LYS A 70 0.65 -4.60 -8.35
N LYS A 71 0.52 -3.40 -7.77
CA LYS A 71 0.44 -3.20 -6.32
C LYS A 71 -0.95 -3.53 -5.76
N LEU A 72 -2.02 -3.09 -6.42
CA LEU A 72 -3.39 -3.37 -6.02
C LEU A 72 -3.72 -4.85 -6.14
N PHE A 73 -3.30 -5.51 -7.23
CA PHE A 73 -3.44 -6.97 -7.35
C PHE A 73 -2.72 -7.69 -6.21
N GLY A 74 -1.48 -7.29 -5.90
CA GLY A 74 -0.72 -7.86 -4.79
C GLY A 74 -1.42 -7.71 -3.44
N LEU A 75 -2.05 -6.54 -3.18
CA LEU A 75 -2.82 -6.28 -1.96
C LEU A 75 -4.04 -7.18 -1.82
N VAL A 76 -4.80 -7.37 -2.90
CA VAL A 76 -5.98 -8.25 -2.91
C VAL A 76 -5.55 -9.69 -2.64
N VAL A 77 -4.51 -10.18 -3.31
CA VAL A 77 -3.98 -11.52 -3.07
C VAL A 77 -3.46 -11.68 -1.64
N ALA A 78 -2.77 -10.68 -1.10
CA ALA A 78 -2.25 -10.72 0.27
C ALA A 78 -3.37 -10.86 1.31
N ARG A 79 -4.49 -10.15 1.13
CA ARG A 79 -5.68 -10.23 2.00
C ARG A 79 -6.21 -11.65 2.13
N ASP A 80 -6.21 -12.40 1.04
CA ASP A 80 -6.79 -13.74 1.01
C ASP A 80 -5.82 -14.83 1.56
N GLY A 81 -4.56 -14.48 1.85
CA GLY A 81 -3.57 -15.44 2.35
C GLY A 81 -2.92 -15.10 3.68
N VAL A 82 -3.37 -14.06 4.38
CA VAL A 82 -2.97 -13.82 5.78
C VAL A 82 -3.64 -14.84 6.70
N ALA A 83 -2.94 -15.23 7.77
CA ALA A 83 -3.52 -16.09 8.81
C ALA A 83 -4.72 -15.40 9.49
N ASP A 84 -5.69 -16.17 9.99
CA ASP A 84 -6.94 -15.65 10.57
C ASP A 84 -6.73 -14.56 11.62
N ARG A 85 -5.72 -14.69 12.48
CA ARG A 85 -5.41 -13.69 13.51
C ARG A 85 -4.94 -12.32 12.97
N HIS A 86 -4.50 -12.28 11.71
CA HIS A 86 -4.09 -11.08 11.00
C HIS A 86 -5.08 -10.71 9.88
N CYS A 87 -6.27 -11.30 9.87
CA CYS A 87 -7.27 -10.99 8.85
C CYS A 87 -7.59 -9.49 8.81
N PHE A 88 -7.86 -9.01 7.60
CA PHE A 88 -8.30 -7.64 7.35
C PHE A 88 -9.27 -7.62 6.17
N SER A 89 -10.20 -6.68 6.17
CA SER A 89 -11.26 -6.62 5.16
C SER A 89 -11.02 -5.53 4.11
N GLN A 90 -10.19 -4.53 4.43
CA GLN A 90 -9.94 -3.37 3.59
C GLN A 90 -8.45 -3.25 3.22
N CYS A 91 -8.20 -2.71 2.03
CA CYS A 91 -6.85 -2.52 1.51
C CYS A 91 -6.59 -1.04 1.25
N ILE A 92 -5.42 -0.54 1.63
CA ILE A 92 -4.94 0.78 1.24
C ILE A 92 -3.59 0.64 0.52
N LEU A 93 -3.50 1.26 -0.65
CA LEU A 93 -2.21 1.50 -1.30
C LEU A 93 -1.78 2.94 -1.00
N HIS A 94 -0.73 3.10 -0.18
CA HIS A 94 -0.16 4.41 0.11
C HIS A 94 1.01 4.71 -0.84
N VAL A 95 0.83 5.71 -1.70
CA VAL A 95 1.82 6.08 -2.72
C VAL A 95 2.50 7.40 -2.37
N TRP A 96 3.81 7.37 -2.20
CA TRP A 96 4.63 8.59 -2.13
C TRP A 96 4.93 9.08 -3.53
N CYS A 97 4.53 10.31 -3.85
CA CYS A 97 4.80 10.94 -5.14
C CYS A 97 5.87 12.01 -4.96
N GLU A 98 6.78 12.11 -5.93
CA GLU A 98 7.79 13.17 -5.94
C GLU A 98 7.21 14.54 -6.34
N THR A 99 6.23 14.53 -7.25
CA THR A 99 5.60 15.74 -7.78
C THR A 99 4.07 15.66 -7.66
N GLU A 100 3.43 16.83 -7.63
CA GLU A 100 1.96 16.92 -7.69
C GLU A 100 1.40 16.38 -9.01
N SER A 101 2.12 16.57 -10.12
CA SER A 101 1.73 16.01 -11.43
C SER A 101 1.66 14.49 -11.40
N THR A 102 2.63 13.83 -10.75
CA THR A 102 2.63 12.37 -10.57
C THR A 102 1.43 11.90 -9.74
N ALA A 103 1.09 12.63 -8.67
CA ALA A 103 -0.05 12.30 -7.83
C ALA A 103 -1.38 12.43 -8.60
N LYS A 104 -1.55 13.51 -9.39
CA LYS A 104 -2.73 13.71 -10.25
C LYS A 104 -2.86 12.62 -11.31
N LEU A 105 -1.74 12.21 -11.90
CA LEU A 105 -1.71 11.18 -12.92
C LEU A 105 -2.11 9.81 -12.35
N LEU A 106 -1.60 9.42 -11.19
CA LEU A 106 -2.05 8.21 -10.49
C LEU A 106 -3.54 8.24 -10.13
N GLN A 107 -4.04 9.40 -9.71
CA GLN A 107 -5.46 9.56 -9.41
C GLN A 107 -6.33 9.39 -10.67
N ALA A 108 -5.90 9.95 -11.80
CA ALA A 108 -6.61 9.85 -13.07
C ALA A 108 -6.64 8.41 -13.63
N GLU A 109 -5.59 7.62 -13.41
CA GLU A 109 -5.52 6.22 -13.86
C GLU A 109 -6.44 5.25 -13.09
N TYR A 110 -6.97 5.67 -11.93
CA TYR A 110 -7.82 4.84 -11.07
C TYR A 110 -9.25 5.37 -10.90
N ALA A 111 -9.52 6.59 -11.36
CA ALA A 111 -10.86 7.22 -11.32
C ALA A 111 -11.77 6.67 -12.42
#